data_AF-A0A1M3I3L3-F1
#
_entry.id   AF-A0A1M3I3L3-F1
#
_cell.length_a   1.000
_cell.length_b   1.000
_cell.length_c   1.000
_cell.angle_alpha   90.00
_cell.angle_beta   90.00
_cell.angle_gamma   90.00
#
_symmetry.space_group_name_H-M   'P 1'
#
loop_
_entity.id
_entity.type
_entity.pdbx_description
1 polymer ?
#
loop_
_entity_poly.entity_id
_entity_poly.type
_entity_poly.pdbx_seq_one_letter_code
_entity_poly.pdbx_strand_id
1 'polypeptide(L)'
;MTIENLLVLGFVAGLIVGGATGRRKTGCMILLVVPIAMVAFIAWWQAAHPENIRSTSGLDYVFGPLWPSLGAIGGYLTGAMCRSLLRKIR
;
A
#
# COMPACT_ATOMS: atom_id res chain seq x y z
N MET A 1 14.28 3.89 2.60
CA MET A 1 13.11 2.98 2.75
C MET A 1 13.59 1.57 2.40
N THR A 2 13.54 0.61 3.33
CA THR A 2 13.81 -0.80 3.00
C THR A 2 12.55 -1.45 2.41
N ILE A 3 12.73 -2.53 1.64
CA ILE A 3 11.60 -3.29 1.07
C ILE A 3 10.69 -3.84 2.18
N GLU A 4 11.29 -4.33 3.27
CA GLU A 4 10.57 -4.83 4.45
C GLU A 4 9.66 -3.76 5.05
N ASN A 5 10.16 -2.53 5.23
CA ASN A 5 9.36 -1.44 5.77
C ASN A 5 8.18 -1.08 4.86
N LEU A 6 8.40 -1.07 3.54
CA LEU A 6 7.34 -0.81 2.57
C LEU A 6 6.26 -1.89 2.62
N LEU A 7 6.66 -3.17 2.70
CA LEU A 7 5.74 -4.30 2.84
C LEU A 7 4.92 -4.18 4.14
N VAL A 8 5.56 -3.87 5.27
CA VAL A 8 4.88 -3.73 6.57
C VAL A 8 3.90 -2.56 6.56
N LEU A 9 4.32 -1.39 6.06
CA LEU A 9 3.44 -0.21 5.98
C LEU A 9 2.23 -0.48 5.09
N GLY A 10 2.47 -1.09 3.92
CA GLY A 10 1.43 -1.58 3.03
C GLY A 10 0.47 -2.52 3.77
N PHE A 11 1.00 -3.55 4.42
CA PHE A 11 0.23 -4.54 5.16
C PHE A 11 -0.65 -3.93 6.24
N VAL A 12 -0.12 -3.01 7.04
CA VAL A 12 -0.90 -2.31 8.07
C VAL A 12 -2.05 -1.52 7.45
N ALA A 13 -1.78 -0.74 6.39
CA ALA A 13 -2.82 -0.01 5.68
C ALA A 13 -3.90 -0.95 5.12
N GLY A 14 -3.48 -2.04 4.47
CA GLY A 14 -4.37 -3.07 3.97
C GLY A 14 -5.23 -3.71 5.05
N LEU A 15 -4.64 -4.06 6.19
CA LEU A 15 -5.32 -4.70 7.32
C LEU A 15 -6.42 -3.81 7.90
N ILE A 16 -6.13 -2.52 8.07
CA ILE A 16 -7.11 -1.52 8.50
C ILE A 16 -8.28 -1.47 7.50
N VAL A 17 -7.98 -1.37 6.21
CA VAL A 17 -9.02 -1.30 5.17
C VAL A 17 -9.84 -2.59 5.11
N GLY A 18 -9.21 -3.76 5.15
CA GLY A 18 -9.89 -5.06 5.11
C GLY A 18 -10.77 -5.32 6.34
N GLY A 19 -10.33 -4.88 7.52
CA GLY A 19 -11.11 -4.94 8.75
C GLY A 19 -12.30 -3.97 8.75
N ALA A 20 -12.13 -2.76 8.20
CA ALA A 20 -13.17 -1.73 8.21
C ALA A 20 -14.22 -1.89 7.08
N THR A 21 -13.82 -2.33 5.88
CA THR A 21 -14.67 -2.18 4.68
C THR A 21 -15.58 -3.37 4.40
N GLY A 22 -16.88 -3.22 4.67
CA GLY A 22 -17.95 -4.21 4.41
C GLY A 22 -17.98 -4.81 2.99
N ARG A 23 -17.66 -3.98 1.99
CA ARG A 23 -17.88 -4.24 0.57
C ARG A 23 -16.57 -4.29 -0.19
N ARG A 24 -16.37 -5.33 -1.00
CA ARG A 24 -15.14 -5.55 -1.78
C ARG A 24 -14.77 -4.36 -2.68
N LYS A 25 -15.75 -3.80 -3.40
CA LYS A 25 -15.53 -2.65 -4.30
C LYS A 25 -14.99 -1.41 -3.57
N THR A 26 -15.54 -1.11 -2.40
CA THR A 26 -15.10 0.03 -1.57
C THR A 26 -13.70 -0.19 -1.02
N GLY A 27 -13.38 -1.41 -0.57
CA GLY A 27 -12.04 -1.77 -0.12
C GLY A 27 -10.98 -1.57 -1.21
N CYS A 28 -11.25 -2.04 -2.43
CA CYS A 28 -10.34 -1.84 -3.57
C CYS A 28 -10.15 -0.37 -3.93
N MET A 29 -11.22 0.44 -3.91
CA MET A 29 -11.09 1.88 -4.18
C MET A 29 -10.23 2.59 -3.13
N ILE A 30 -10.40 2.25 -1.85
CA ILE A 30 -9.59 2.84 -0.77
C ILE A 30 -8.12 2.40 -0.87
N LEU A 31 -7.87 1.15 -1.26
CA LEU A 31 -6.52 0.63 -1.45
C LEU A 31 -5.72 1.35 -2.55
N LEU A 32 -6.37 1.99 -3.52
CA LEU A 32 -5.68 2.80 -4.54
C LEU A 32 -4.92 3.99 -3.94
N VAL A 33 -5.28 4.44 -2.73
CA VAL A 33 -4.54 5.48 -2.03
C VAL A 33 -3.08 5.07 -1.79
N VAL A 34 -2.80 3.77 -1.58
CA VAL A 34 -1.44 3.28 -1.32
C VAL A 34 -0.48 3.56 -2.48
N PRO A 35 -0.73 3.09 -3.72
CA PRO A 35 0.15 3.39 -4.84
C PRO A 35 0.15 4.89 -5.21
N ILE A 36 -0.99 5.58 -5.11
CA ILE A 36 -1.07 7.03 -5.42
C ILE A 36 -0.18 7.84 -4.46
N ALA A 37 -0.28 7.56 -3.16
CA ALA A 37 0.54 8.24 -2.15
C ALA A 37 2.03 7.97 -2.36
N MET A 38 2.40 6.75 -2.76
CA MET A 38 3.80 6.41 -3.02
C MET A 38 4.34 7.14 -4.26
N VAL A 39 3.56 7.23 -5.35
CA VAL A 39 3.93 8.03 -6.54
C VAL A 39 4.13 9.50 -6.17
N ALA A 40 3.21 10.08 -5.39
CA ALA A 40 3.33 11.46 -4.92
C ALA A 40 4.58 11.66 -4.04
N PHE A 41 4.88 10.70 -3.16
CA PHE A 41 6.09 10.71 -2.33
C PHE A 41 7.37 10.68 -3.17
N ILE A 42 7.44 9.82 -4.19
CA ILE A 42 8.61 9.73 -5.08
C ILE A 42 8.81 11.05 -5.83
N ALA A 43 7.74 11.62 -6.39
CA ALA A 43 7.80 12.89 -7.10
C ALA A 43 8.29 14.03 -6.19
N TRP A 44 7.75 14.11 -4.97
CA TRP A 44 8.17 15.09 -3.97
C TRP A 44 9.64 14.89 -3.55
N TRP A 45 10.05 13.64 -3.31
CA TRP A 45 11.40 13.33 -2.86
C TRP A 45 12.45 13.61 -3.94
N GLN A 46 12.17 13.27 -5.20
CA GLN A 46 13.06 13.55 -6.34
C GLN A 46 13.15 15.05 -6.64
N ALA A 47 12.06 15.81 -6.45
CA ALA A 47 12.09 17.26 -6.59
C ALA A 47 12.98 17.94 -5.53
N ALA A 48 13.05 17.37 -4.32
CA ALA A 48 13.90 17.85 -3.24
C ALA A 48 15.37 17.40 -3.38
N HIS A 49 15.65 16.34 -4.13
CA HIS A 49 16.98 15.73 -4.28
C HIS A 49 17.34 15.50 -5.77
N PRO A 50 17.43 16.57 -6.58
CA PRO A 50 17.68 16.45 -8.02
C PRO A 50 19.04 15.78 -8.34
N GLU A 51 20.00 15.84 -7.42
CA GLU A 51 21.31 15.18 -7.54
C GLU A 51 21.21 13.64 -7.60
N ASN A 52 20.11 13.07 -7.13
CA ASN A 52 19.86 11.63 -7.13
C ASN A 52 19.09 11.16 -8.37
N ILE A 53 18.71 12.08 -9.28
CA ILE A 53 18.02 11.73 -10.52
C ILE A 53 19.02 11.08 -11.49
N ARG A 54 18.71 9.84 -11.88
CA ARG A 54 19.51 9.01 -12.79
C ARG A 54 18.60 8.53 -13.92
N SER A 55 19.21 7.97 -14.97
CA SER A 55 18.48 7.32 -16.07
C SER A 55 17.54 6.20 -15.61
N THR A 56 17.77 5.62 -14.43
CA THR A 56 16.92 4.60 -13.80
C THR A 56 15.84 5.17 -12.88
N SER A 57 15.76 6.48 -12.64
CA SER A 57 14.80 7.07 -11.69
C SER A 57 13.33 6.89 -12.10
N GLY A 58 13.07 6.56 -13.37
CA GLY A 58 11.74 6.15 -13.82
C GLY A 58 11.27 4.82 -13.20
N LEU A 59 12.21 3.90 -12.88
CA LEU A 59 11.87 2.63 -12.24
C LEU A 59 11.32 2.83 -10.83
N ASP A 60 11.69 3.92 -10.14
CA ASP A 60 11.18 4.20 -8.79
C ASP A 60 9.66 4.34 -8.77
N TYR A 61 9.06 4.90 -9.83
CA TYR A 61 7.60 5.02 -9.98
C TYR A 61 6.88 3.70 -10.21
N VAL A 62 7.62 2.64 -10.58
CA VAL A 62 7.08 1.30 -10.77
C VAL A 62 7.30 0.46 -9.51
N PHE A 63 8.56 0.36 -9.07
CA PHE A 63 8.95 -0.50 -7.95
C PHE A 63 8.65 0.11 -6.59
N GLY A 64 8.69 1.43 -6.46
CA GLY A 64 8.36 2.12 -5.22
C GLY A 64 6.93 1.83 -4.76
N PRO A 65 5.90 2.02 -5.60
CA PRO A 65 4.51 1.67 -5.29
C PRO A 65 4.23 0.16 -5.21
N LEU A 66 5.01 -0.68 -5.92
CA LEU A 66 4.79 -2.12 -5.99
C LEU A 66 4.85 -2.80 -4.62
N TRP A 67 5.94 -2.58 -3.88
CA TRP A 67 6.16 -3.21 -2.57
C TRP A 67 5.07 -2.89 -1.54
N PRO A 68 4.70 -1.63 -1.27
CA PRO A 68 3.63 -1.32 -0.33
C PRO A 68 2.27 -1.78 -0.86
N SER A 69 2.04 -1.83 -2.18
CA SER A 69 0.79 -2.38 -2.73
C SER A 69 0.67 -3.89 -2.49
N LEU A 70 1.76 -4.64 -2.64
CA LEU A 70 1.80 -6.08 -2.30
C LEU A 70 1.52 -6.32 -0.82
N GLY A 71 2.16 -5.53 0.05
CA GLY A 71 1.86 -5.53 1.48
C GLY A 71 0.37 -5.28 1.73
N ALA A 72 -0.19 -4.24 1.11
CA ALA A 72 -1.59 -3.84 1.29
C ALA A 72 -2.60 -4.89 0.83
N ILE A 73 -2.31 -5.64 -0.23
CA ILE A 73 -3.13 -6.78 -0.64
C ILE A 73 -3.13 -7.86 0.45
N GLY A 74 -1.96 -8.25 0.95
CA GLY A 74 -1.82 -9.24 2.03
C GLY A 74 -2.54 -8.81 3.31
N GLY A 75 -2.36 -7.55 3.70
CA GLY A 75 -3.06 -6.92 4.82
C GLY A 75 -4.58 -6.96 4.66
N TYR A 76 -5.08 -6.55 3.49
CA TYR A 76 -6.51 -6.51 3.20
C TYR A 76 -7.16 -7.88 3.29
N LEU A 77 -6.53 -8.91 2.72
CA LEU A 77 -7.03 -10.29 2.80
C LEU A 77 -7.08 -10.76 4.25
N THR A 78 -6.03 -10.49 5.03
CA THR A 78 -5.94 -10.84 6.45
C THR A 78 -7.03 -10.14 7.26
N GLY A 79 -7.16 -8.82 7.12
CA GLY A 79 -8.18 -8.02 7.82
C GLY A 79 -9.60 -8.44 7.45
N ALA A 80 -9.86 -8.71 6.16
CA ALA A 80 -11.16 -9.19 5.71
C ALA A 80 -11.50 -10.58 6.28
N MET A 81 -10.51 -11.47 6.38
CA MET A 81 -10.65 -12.79 6.98
C MET A 81 -10.93 -12.69 8.49
N CYS A 82 -10.13 -11.93 9.24
CA CYS A 82 -10.34 -11.72 10.68
C CYS A 82 -11.75 -11.21 10.98
N ARG A 83 -12.20 -10.21 10.22
CA ARG A 83 -13.56 -9.69 10.36
C ARG A 83 -14.63 -10.75 10.04
N SER A 84 -14.42 -11.56 9.00
CA SER A 84 -15.35 -12.65 8.65
C SER A 84 -15.49 -13.65 9.81
N LEU A 85 -14.36 -14.03 10.42
CA LEU A 85 -14.32 -14.92 11.59
C LEU A 85 -15.04 -14.29 12.80
N LEU A 86 -14.77 -13.02 13.10
CA LEU A 86 -15.42 -12.29 14.20
C LEU A 86 -16.94 -12.19 14.02
N ARG A 87 -17.43 -12.05 12.78
CA ARG A 87 -18.87 -12.05 12.48
C ARG A 87 -19.53 -13.43 12.58
N LYS A 88 -18.76 -14.51 12.53
CA LYS A 88 -19.29 -15.88 12.64
C LYS A 88 -19.43 -16.32 14.10
N ILE A 89 -18.62 -15.75 15.01
CA ILE A 89 -18.60 -16.07 16.44
C ILE A 89 -19.69 -15.30 17.21
N ARG A 90 -20.09 -14.13 16.69
CA ARG A 90 -21.14 -13.28 17.26
C ARG A 90 -22.50 -13.61 16.66
#